data_AF-A0A1G4Y0Z9-F1
#
_entry.id   AF-A0A1G4Y0Z9-F1
#
_cell.length_a   1.000
_cell.length_b   1.000
_cell.length_c   1.000
_cell.angle_alpha   90.00
_cell.angle_beta   90.00
_cell.angle_gamma   90.00
#
_symmetry.space_group_name_H-M   'P 1'
#
loop_
_entity.id
_entity.type
_entity.pdbx_description
1 polymer ?
#
loop_
_entity_poly.entity_id
_entity_poly.type
_entity_poly.pdbx_seq_one_letter_code
_entity_poly.pdbx_strand_id
1 'polypeptide(L)'
;MLLKPCFLALALTLALPAFAQSAEPSDAGDCKAQEAALESDMDLARSRGQMLRRRQLAEALSALQARCNATAPSKAVRIEKLEQEIKTLRSELERAEEQLRSLKNESP
;
A
#
# COMPACT_ATOMS: atom_id res chain seq x y z
N MET A 1 -34.78 -25.39 -57.42
CA MET A 1 -33.51 -24.90 -56.83
C MET A 1 -33.33 -25.58 -55.48
N LEU A 2 -32.17 -26.22 -55.29
CA LEU A 2 -31.87 -27.16 -54.19
C LEU A 2 -31.82 -26.47 -52.83
N LEU A 3 -32.50 -27.05 -51.84
CA LEU A 3 -32.30 -26.79 -50.41
C LEU A 3 -31.06 -27.53 -49.91
N LYS A 4 -30.14 -26.85 -49.22
CA LYS A 4 -29.47 -27.43 -48.05
C LYS A 4 -28.85 -26.36 -47.11
N PRO A 5 -29.19 -26.40 -45.81
CA PRO A 5 -28.58 -25.62 -44.72
C PRO A 5 -27.38 -26.37 -44.13
N CYS A 6 -26.44 -25.65 -43.50
CA CYS A 6 -25.32 -26.13 -42.67
C CYS A 6 -24.32 -24.95 -42.52
N PHE A 7 -23.85 -24.45 -41.38
CA PHE A 7 -23.76 -24.94 -40.01
C PHE A 7 -23.82 -23.74 -39.05
N LEU A 8 -24.55 -23.93 -37.95
CA LEU A 8 -24.37 -23.20 -36.71
C LEU A 8 -22.95 -23.43 -36.18
N ALA A 9 -22.21 -22.36 -35.90
CA ALA A 9 -21.07 -22.41 -35.00
C ALA A 9 -21.12 -21.19 -34.08
N LEU A 10 -21.89 -21.36 -33.02
CA LEU A 10 -21.99 -20.50 -31.86
C LEU A 10 -20.66 -20.58 -31.11
N ALA A 11 -19.72 -19.66 -31.39
CA ALA A 11 -18.53 -19.50 -30.55
C ALA A 11 -18.88 -18.54 -29.39
N LEU A 12 -19.61 -19.06 -28.41
CA LEU A 12 -19.80 -18.41 -27.12
C LEU A 12 -18.50 -18.58 -26.31
N THR A 13 -17.55 -17.66 -26.48
CA THR A 13 -16.38 -17.59 -25.61
C THR A 13 -16.83 -17.04 -24.26
N LEU A 14 -17.13 -17.95 -23.33
CA LEU A 14 -17.26 -17.67 -21.90
C LEU A 14 -15.88 -17.26 -21.36
N ALA A 15 -15.57 -15.97 -21.48
CA ALA A 15 -14.52 -15.35 -20.69
C ALA A 15 -15.04 -15.21 -19.25
N LEU A 16 -14.77 -16.22 -18.42
CA LEU A 16 -14.91 -16.08 -16.97
C LEU A 16 -13.88 -15.02 -16.51
N PRO A 17 -14.29 -13.95 -15.81
CA PRO A 17 -13.31 -13.10 -15.15
C PRO A 17 -12.88 -13.84 -13.89
N ALA A 18 -11.71 -14.48 -13.94
CA ALA A 18 -11.02 -14.97 -12.76
C ALA A 18 -10.47 -13.78 -11.96
N PHE A 19 -11.33 -13.09 -11.20
CA PHE A 19 -10.87 -12.21 -10.13
C PHE A 19 -10.64 -13.05 -8.87
N ALA A 20 -9.46 -13.63 -8.78
CA ALA A 20 -8.92 -14.19 -7.54
C ALA A 20 -7.40 -14.04 -7.54
N GLN A 21 -6.92 -12.79 -7.59
CA GLN A 21 -5.57 -12.48 -7.13
C GLN A 21 -5.68 -12.03 -5.69
N SER A 22 -5.35 -12.97 -4.81
CA SER A 22 -5.08 -12.78 -3.40
C SER A 22 -4.19 -11.56 -3.21
N ALA A 23 -4.61 -10.67 -2.33
CA ALA A 23 -3.86 -9.49 -1.92
C ALA A 23 -2.47 -9.90 -1.42
N GLU A 24 -1.43 -9.50 -2.16
CA GLU A 24 -0.09 -9.37 -1.59
C GLU A 24 -0.07 -8.22 -0.58
N PRO A 25 0.72 -8.32 0.49
CA PRO A 25 0.93 -7.22 1.43
C PRO A 25 1.74 -6.13 0.73
N SER A 26 1.01 -5.26 0.04
CA SER A 26 1.53 -4.11 -0.67
C SER A 26 2.36 -3.23 0.27
N ASP A 27 3.64 -3.04 -0.05
CA ASP A 27 4.55 -2.18 0.71
C ASP A 27 4.05 -0.73 0.68
N ALA A 28 4.41 0.09 1.65
CA ALA A 28 3.92 1.47 1.76
C ALA A 28 4.26 2.33 0.52
N GLY A 29 5.37 1.99 -0.17
CA GLY A 29 5.75 2.59 -1.46
C GLY A 29 4.77 2.24 -2.59
N ASP A 30 4.23 1.03 -2.60
CA ASP A 30 3.27 0.58 -3.59
C ASP A 30 1.89 1.24 -3.41
N CYS A 31 1.55 1.63 -2.17
CA CYS A 31 0.27 2.27 -1.91
C CYS A 31 0.16 3.64 -2.59
N LYS A 32 1.20 4.48 -2.49
CA LYS A 32 1.18 5.82 -3.11
C LYS A 32 1.08 5.74 -4.63
N ALA A 33 1.75 4.77 -5.24
CA ALA A 33 1.64 4.52 -6.67
C ALA A 33 0.23 4.06 -7.08
N GLN A 34 -0.40 3.18 -6.29
CA GLN A 34 -1.78 2.72 -6.52
C GLN A 34 -2.82 3.82 -6.34
N GLU A 35 -2.65 4.71 -5.33
CA GLU A 35 -3.49 5.90 -5.15
C GLU A 35 -3.43 6.80 -6.38
N ALA A 36 -2.22 7.14 -6.85
CA ALA A 36 -2.03 7.99 -8.02
C ALA A 36 -2.61 7.37 -9.31
N ALA A 37 -2.50 6.05 -9.48
CA ALA A 37 -3.11 5.35 -10.60
C ALA A 37 -4.64 5.44 -10.59
N LEU A 38 -5.27 5.22 -9.43
CA LEU A 38 -6.72 5.34 -9.27
C LEU A 38 -7.21 6.78 -9.50
N GLU A 39 -6.47 7.78 -9.03
CA GLU A 39 -6.78 9.19 -9.27
C GLU A 39 -6.73 9.54 -10.77
N SER A 40 -5.70 9.05 -11.48
CA SER A 40 -5.60 9.23 -12.93
C SER A 40 -6.76 8.58 -13.68
N ASP A 41 -7.15 7.36 -13.29
CA ASP A 41 -8.32 6.67 -13.85
C ASP A 41 -9.63 7.41 -13.57
N MET A 42 -9.75 8.06 -12.41
CA MET A 42 -10.91 8.90 -12.08
C MET A 42 -11.01 10.14 -12.97
N ASP A 43 -9.88 10.78 -13.26
CA ASP A 43 -9.82 11.92 -14.19
C ASP A 43 -10.15 11.51 -15.63
N LEU A 44 -9.67 10.33 -16.05
CA LEU A 44 -10.03 9.75 -17.33
C LEU A 44 -11.53 9.41 -17.39
N ALA A 45 -12.09 8.80 -16.36
CA ALA A 45 -13.53 8.52 -16.27
C ALA A 45 -14.36 9.81 -16.30
N ARG A 46 -13.86 10.88 -15.64
CA ARG A 46 -14.49 12.20 -15.63
C ARG A 46 -14.51 12.83 -17.03
N SER A 47 -13.38 12.84 -17.74
CA SER A 47 -13.30 13.39 -19.09
C SER A 47 -14.20 12.66 -20.09
N ARG A 48 -14.48 11.37 -19.85
CA ARG A 48 -15.38 10.54 -20.65
C ARG A 48 -16.85 10.57 -20.20
N GLY A 49 -17.21 11.33 -19.18
CA GLY A 49 -18.58 11.38 -18.64
C GLY A 49 -19.05 10.09 -17.95
N GLN A 50 -18.13 9.20 -17.56
CA GLN A 50 -18.44 7.90 -16.98
C GLN A 50 -18.71 8.00 -15.46
N MET A 51 -19.85 8.59 -15.10
CA MET A 51 -20.18 8.91 -13.70
C MET A 51 -20.22 7.70 -12.76
N LEU A 52 -20.78 6.56 -13.22
CA LEU A 52 -20.81 5.34 -12.40
C LEU A 52 -19.41 4.78 -12.16
N ARG A 53 -18.58 4.72 -13.21
CA ARG A 53 -17.20 4.24 -13.11
C ARG A 53 -16.37 5.11 -12.16
N ARG A 54 -16.52 6.42 -12.24
CA ARG A 54 -15.87 7.36 -11.32
C ARG A 54 -16.25 7.10 -9.86
N ARG A 55 -17.52 6.78 -9.56
CA ARG A 55 -17.96 6.43 -8.20
C ARG A 55 -17.30 5.14 -7.71
N GLN A 56 -17.27 4.10 -8.54
CA GLN A 56 -16.60 2.84 -8.22
C GLN A 56 -15.10 3.04 -7.95
N LEU A 57 -14.43 3.87 -8.74
CA LEU A 57 -13.01 4.20 -8.53
C LEU A 57 -12.81 4.98 -7.22
N ALA A 58 -13.72 5.89 -6.86
CA ALA A 58 -13.66 6.61 -5.59
C ALA A 58 -13.84 5.67 -4.38
N GLU A 59 -14.72 4.67 -4.48
CA GLU A 59 -14.87 3.62 -3.46
C GLU A 59 -13.63 2.73 -3.37
N ALA A 60 -13.02 2.39 -4.51
CA ALA A 60 -11.76 1.64 -4.53
C ALA A 60 -10.60 2.43 -3.89
N LEU A 61 -10.54 3.74 -4.14
CA LEU A 61 -9.54 4.63 -3.55
C LEU A 61 -9.70 4.74 -2.03
N SER A 62 -10.94 4.89 -1.52
CA SER A 62 -11.18 4.93 -0.08
C SER A 62 -10.84 3.62 0.62
N ALA A 63 -11.17 2.48 -0.01
CA ALA A 63 -10.79 1.16 0.49
C ALA A 63 -9.27 0.97 0.50
N LEU A 64 -8.56 1.43 -0.55
CA LEU A 64 -7.10 1.40 -0.60
C LEU A 64 -6.49 2.24 0.52
N GLN A 65 -6.93 3.48 0.69
CA GLN A 65 -6.46 4.38 1.75
C GLN A 65 -6.66 3.76 3.13
N ALA A 66 -7.81 3.14 3.40
CA ALA A 66 -8.06 2.46 4.67
C ALA A 66 -7.05 1.33 4.93
N ARG A 67 -6.75 0.50 3.92
CA ARG A 67 -5.76 -0.58 4.03
C ARG A 67 -4.35 -0.04 4.25
N CYS A 68 -3.93 0.95 3.47
CA CYS A 68 -2.59 1.50 3.59
C CYS A 68 -2.34 2.20 4.92
N ASN A 69 -3.36 2.86 5.46
CA ASN A 69 -3.30 3.43 6.80
C ASN A 69 -3.31 2.38 7.92
N ALA A 70 -3.92 1.22 7.69
CA ALA A 70 -3.91 0.10 8.64
C ALA A 70 -2.56 -0.65 8.66
N THR A 71 -1.87 -0.72 7.52
CA THR A 71 -0.55 -1.37 7.41
C THR A 71 0.58 -0.48 7.93
N ALA A 72 0.42 0.85 7.90
CA ALA A 72 1.37 1.75 8.54
C ALA A 72 1.21 1.68 10.07
N PRO A 73 2.28 1.41 10.86
CA PRO A 73 2.19 1.60 12.30
C PRO A 73 1.73 3.03 12.56
N SER A 74 0.74 3.18 13.45
CA SER A 74 0.15 4.48 13.73
C SER A 74 1.28 5.46 14.07
N LYS A 75 1.13 6.74 13.68
CA LYS A 75 2.14 7.76 13.97
C LYS A 75 2.53 7.75 15.45
N ALA A 76 1.57 7.51 16.34
CA ALA A 76 1.78 7.37 17.77
C ALA A 76 2.72 6.20 18.14
N VAL A 77 2.48 5.00 17.59
CA VAL A 77 3.34 3.81 17.87
C VAL A 77 4.77 4.03 17.37
N ARG A 78 4.95 4.68 16.22
CA ARG A 78 6.29 5.03 15.73
C ARG A 78 6.99 6.04 16.64
N ILE A 79 6.26 7.05 17.10
CA ILE A 79 6.80 8.07 18.02
C ILE A 79 7.23 7.40 19.33
N GLU A 80 6.36 6.57 19.93
CA GLU A 80 6.67 5.85 21.17
C GLU A 80 7.92 4.98 21.04
N LYS A 81 8.05 4.24 19.93
CA LYS A 81 9.24 3.44 19.65
C LYS A 81 10.51 4.29 19.59
N LEU A 82 10.46 5.42 18.86
CA LEU A 82 11.60 6.33 18.74
C LEU A 82 11.95 6.99 20.09
N GLU A 83 10.95 7.35 20.89
CA GLU A 83 11.17 7.89 22.24
C GLU A 83 11.88 6.88 23.16
N GLN A 84 11.48 5.61 23.08
CA GLN A 84 12.12 4.54 23.85
C GLN A 84 13.57 4.29 23.40
N GLU A 85 13.82 4.36 22.10
CA GLU A 85 15.16 4.24 21.52
C GLU A 85 16.06 5.40 21.97
N ILE A 86 15.56 6.64 21.95
CA ILE A 86 16.28 7.82 22.46
C ILE A 86 16.65 7.66 23.93
N LYS A 87 15.73 7.16 24.77
CA LYS A 87 16.01 6.92 26.20
C LYS A 87 17.12 5.88 26.38
N THR A 88 17.07 4.81 25.60
CA THR A 88 18.07 3.74 25.64
C THR A 88 19.45 4.29 25.25
N LEU A 89 19.54 4.97 24.11
CA LEU A 89 20.79 5.55 23.62
C LEU A 89 21.38 6.58 24.59
N ARG A 90 20.55 7.38 25.26
CA ARG A 90 21.03 8.31 26.30
C ARG A 90 21.66 7.59 27.48
N SER A 91 21.05 6.50 27.93
CA SER A 91 21.61 5.70 29.04
C SER A 91 22.91 5.00 28.66
N GLU A 92 23.04 4.56 27.40
CA GLU A 92 24.26 3.98 26.88
C GLU A 92 25.38 5.02 26.77
N LEU A 93 25.04 6.23 26.32
CA LEU A 93 25.97 7.35 26.24
C LEU A 93 26.48 7.75 27.63
N GLU A 94 25.59 7.87 28.62
CA GLU A 94 25.98 8.19 30.00
C GLU A 94 26.95 7.16 30.58
N ARG A 95 26.67 5.86 30.38
CA ARG A 95 27.59 4.78 30.80
C ARG A 95 28.94 4.87 30.10
N ALA A 96 28.95 5.12 28.79
CA ALA A 96 30.19 5.25 28.03
C ALA A 96 31.01 6.47 28.49
N GLU A 97 30.35 7.58 28.83
CA GLU A 97 31.00 8.76 29.39
C GLU A 97 31.58 8.50 30.79
N GLU A 98 30.87 7.77 31.64
CA GLU A 98 31.38 7.36 32.96
C GLU A 98 32.61 6.47 32.84
N GLN A 99 32.58 5.48 31.94
CA GLN A 99 33.73 4.63 31.63
C GLN A 99 34.92 5.45 31.12
N LEU A 100 34.68 6.45 30.26
CA LEU A 100 35.73 7.32 29.78
C LEU A 100 36.33 8.17 30.91
N ARG A 101 35.49 8.66 31.83
CA ARG A 101 35.94 9.42 33.00
C ARG A 101 36.78 8.55 33.94
N SER A 102 36.37 7.31 34.20
CA SER A 102 37.16 6.40 35.07
C SER A 102 38.52 6.10 34.46
N LEU A 103 38.59 5.75 33.18
CA LEU A 103 39.87 5.47 32.49
C LEU A 103 40.79 6.68 32.47
N LYS A 104 40.25 7.90 32.29
CA LYS A 104 41.04 9.13 32.32
C LYS A 104 41.59 9.43 33.71
N ASN A 105 40.84 9.11 34.76
CA ASN A 105 41.28 9.31 36.14
C ASN A 105 42.24 8.21 36.63
N GLU A 106 42.21 7.02 36.02
CA GLU A 106 43.13 5.90 36.28
C GLU A 106 44.44 5.99 35.48
N SER A 107 44.52 6.88 34.49
CA SER A 107 45.75 7.13 33.73
C SER A 107 46.78 7.88 34.61
N PRO A 108 48.00 7.34 34.79
CA PRO A 108 49.01 7.87 35.73
C PRO A 108 49.60 9.22 35.32
#